data_AF-A0A0G4MB66-F1
#
_entry.id   AF-A0A0G4MB66-F1
#
_cell.length_a   1.000
_cell.length_b   1.000
_cell.length_c   1.000
_cell.angle_alpha   90.00
_cell.angle_beta   90.00
_cell.angle_gamma   90.00
#
_symmetry.space_group_name_H-M   'P 1'
#
loop_
_entity.id
_entity.type
_entity.pdbx_description
1 polymer ?
#
loop_
_entity_poly.entity_id
_entity_poly.type
_entity_poly.pdbx_seq_one_letter_code
_entity_poly.pdbx_strand_id
1 'polypeptide(L)'
;MPQSASKNIWYPFTQQKLLTPDRISVIDSANGDFFQVLTPAAAPSPANESGLLQPAFDGSASWWTQGLGHGNPRLTLAAAYAAGRYGHVMFAEAIHEPALALAEKLLHGMGNPRLTRVFYTDNGSTGCEVAVKMALRAARLRYGWAASEKMEILGLKGSYHGDTIGTMDCSEPSVFNEKVEWYQGKGFWFDYPS
;
A
#
# COMPACT_ATOMS: atom_id res chain seq x y z
N MET A 1 13.07 5.10 22.87
CA MET A 1 12.41 4.35 21.78
C MET A 1 13.36 4.04 20.61
N PRO A 2 14.13 5.00 20.04
CA PRO A 2 14.92 4.76 18.83
C PRO A 2 15.96 3.63 18.94
N GLN A 3 16.67 3.55 20.07
CA GLN A 3 17.69 2.50 20.28
C GLN A 3 17.10 1.10 20.35
N SER A 4 15.84 0.98 20.80
CA SER A 4 15.13 -0.30 20.80
C SER A 4 14.63 -0.64 19.39
N ALA A 5 14.06 0.36 18.71
CA ALA A 5 13.58 0.21 17.34
C ALA A 5 14.70 -0.22 16.39
N SER A 6 15.88 0.41 16.44
CA SER A 6 17.04 0.06 15.61
C SER A 6 17.57 -1.36 15.83
N LYS A 7 17.30 -1.96 17.00
CA LYS A 7 17.73 -3.33 17.34
C LYS A 7 16.70 -4.38 16.96
N ASN A 8 15.42 -4.01 17.03
CA ASN A 8 14.32 -4.97 17.04
C ASN A 8 13.44 -4.92 15.79
N ILE A 9 13.53 -3.87 14.97
CA ILE A 9 12.67 -3.67 13.79
C ILE A 9 13.49 -3.77 12.51
N TRP A 10 13.02 -4.61 11.58
CA TRP A 10 13.47 -4.60 10.21
C TRP A 10 12.54 -3.73 9.36
N TYR A 11 12.94 -2.49 9.15
CA TYR A 11 12.22 -1.52 8.32
C TYR A 11 12.19 -1.93 6.84
N PRO A 12 11.03 -1.82 6.17
CA PRO A 12 10.93 -2.02 4.72
C PRO A 12 11.74 -0.94 3.98
N PHE A 13 12.29 -1.29 2.82
CA PHE A 13 13.04 -0.38 1.94
C PHE A 13 14.16 0.44 2.61
N THR A 14 14.73 -0.08 3.69
CA THR A 14 15.74 0.62 4.47
C THR A 14 17.01 -0.21 4.61
N GLN A 15 18.16 0.38 4.26
CA GLN A 15 19.45 -0.24 4.51
C GLN A 15 19.78 -0.19 6.01
N GLN A 16 19.53 -1.31 6.71
CA GLN A 16 19.65 -1.41 8.18
C GLN A 16 21.02 -0.99 8.71
N LYS A 17 22.11 -1.29 8.00
CA LYS A 17 23.47 -0.91 8.44
C LYS A 17 23.72 0.60 8.45
N LEU A 18 22.92 1.37 7.71
CA LEU A 18 23.05 2.83 7.60
C LEU A 18 22.02 3.57 8.46
N LEU A 19 21.08 2.85 9.08
CA LEU A 19 20.06 3.43 9.96
C LEU A 19 20.60 3.50 11.39
N THR A 20 20.97 4.70 11.82
CA THR A 20 21.38 4.97 13.20
C THR A 20 20.19 5.45 14.04
N PRO A 21 20.18 5.21 15.37
CA PRO A 21 19.04 5.58 16.22
C PRO A 21 18.63 7.06 16.15
N ASP A 22 19.59 7.98 15.96
CA ASP A 22 19.34 9.42 15.81
C ASP A 22 18.60 9.79 14.52
N ARG A 23 18.60 8.91 13.51
CA ARG A 23 17.86 9.08 12.25
C ARG A 23 16.44 8.51 12.29
N ILE A 24 16.05 7.87 13.39
CA ILE A 24 14.70 7.31 13.55
C ILE A 24 13.80 8.37 14.17
N SER A 25 12.87 8.90 13.36
CA SER A 25 11.82 9.79 13.83
C SER A 25 10.89 9.07 14.82
N VAL A 26 10.73 9.64 16.01
CA VAL A 26 9.74 9.16 16.99
C VAL A 26 8.48 9.99 16.82
N ILE A 27 7.44 9.38 16.25
CA ILE A 27 6.11 9.99 16.10
C ILE A 27 5.30 9.59 17.33
N ASP A 28 4.86 10.57 18.11
CA ASP A 28 3.99 10.38 19.28
C ASP A 28 2.52 10.29 18.88
N SER A 29 2.08 11.23 18.03
CA SER A 29 0.70 11.34 17.58
C SER A 29 0.62 12.04 16.22
N ALA A 30 -0.57 12.07 15.62
CA ALA A 30 -0.81 12.71 14.33
C ALA A 30 -2.24 13.25 14.25
N ASN A 31 -2.43 14.44 13.68
CA ASN A 31 -3.73 15.07 13.48
C ASN A 31 -3.70 16.00 12.26
N GLY A 32 -4.73 15.94 11.41
CA GLY A 32 -4.72 16.65 10.14
C GLY A 32 -3.55 16.19 9.30
N ASP A 33 -2.76 17.12 8.75
CA ASP A 33 -1.62 16.77 7.89
C ASP A 33 -0.28 16.75 8.65
N PHE A 34 -0.31 16.70 9.98
CA PHE A 34 0.88 16.83 10.81
C PHE A 34 1.06 15.66 11.78
N PHE A 35 2.32 15.25 11.95
CA PHE A 35 2.80 14.47 13.07
C PHE A 35 3.19 15.37 14.24
N GLN A 36 3.14 14.85 15.46
CA GLN A 36 3.88 15.35 16.61
C GLN A 36 5.10 14.45 16.81
N VAL A 37 6.29 14.99 16.52
CA VAL A 37 7.54 14.23 16.59
C VAL A 37 8.38 14.68 17.78
N LEU A 38 9.07 13.74 18.41
CA LEU A 38 10.02 14.04 19.49
C LEU A 38 11.13 14.94 18.97
N THR A 39 11.38 16.06 19.65
CA THR A 39 12.47 16.97 19.32
C THR A 39 13.82 16.26 19.52
N PRO A 40 14.71 16.19 18.51
CA PRO A 40 16.03 15.60 18.67
C PRO A 40 16.83 16.34 19.74
N ALA A 41 17.53 15.61 20.61
CA ALA A 41 18.31 16.17 21.72
C ALA A 41 19.45 17.12 21.29
N ALA A 42 19.77 17.19 19.99
CA ALA A 42 20.92 17.89 19.44
C ALA A 42 20.58 19.14 18.60
N ALA A 43 19.35 19.64 18.62
CA ALA A 43 19.00 20.87 17.90
C ALA A 43 19.17 22.10 18.84
N PRO A 44 20.24 22.92 18.70
CA PRO A 44 20.32 24.19 19.39
C PRO A 44 19.44 25.20 18.64
N SER A 45 18.22 25.43 19.13
CA SER A 45 17.43 26.58 18.69
C SER A 45 17.72 27.77 19.63
N PRO A 46 17.95 29.00 19.12
CA PRO A 46 18.22 30.18 19.95
C PRO A 46 17.02 30.65 20.79
N ALA A 47 15.87 29.98 20.68
CA ALA A 47 14.68 30.24 21.47
C ALA A 47 14.32 28.96 22.25
N ASN A 48 14.75 28.90 23.51
CA ASN A 48 14.43 27.85 24.48
C ASN A 48 12.94 27.88 24.89
N GLU A 49 12.03 27.63 23.94
CA GLU A 49 10.59 27.41 24.19
C GLU A 49 10.01 26.24 23.38
N SER A 50 10.82 25.46 22.66
CA SER A 50 10.33 24.28 21.95
C SER A 50 10.08 23.13 22.94
N GLY A 51 8.82 22.72 23.10
CA GLY A 51 8.45 21.58 23.94
C GLY A 51 9.08 20.24 23.50
N LEU A 52 8.80 19.20 24.28
CA LEU A 52 9.26 17.83 24.01
C LEU A 52 8.89 17.34 22.60
N LEU A 53 7.76 17.82 22.07
CA LEU A 53 7.24 17.50 20.75
C LEU A 53 7.26 18.74 19.85
N GLN A 54 7.49 18.51 18.56
CA GLN A 54 7.38 19.51 17.51
C GLN A 54 6.49 19.00 16.37
N PRO A 55 5.71 19.87 15.72
CA PRO A 55 4.91 19.49 14.57
C PRO A 55 5.80 19.22 13.35
N ALA A 56 5.50 18.18 12.59
CA ALA A 56 6.12 17.89 11.30
C ALA A 56 5.05 17.59 10.24
N PHE A 57 5.05 18.32 9.13
CA PHE A 57 4.11 18.09 8.04
C PHE A 57 4.39 16.75 7.34
N ASP A 58 3.35 15.95 7.12
CA ASP A 58 3.45 14.68 6.40
C ASP A 58 3.44 14.90 4.88
N GLY A 59 4.56 15.39 4.34
CA GLY A 59 4.73 15.58 2.90
C GLY A 59 4.77 14.27 2.09
N SER A 60 4.93 13.13 2.76
CA SER A 60 4.88 11.81 2.12
C SER A 60 3.47 11.24 2.03
N ALA A 61 2.50 11.88 2.70
CA ALA A 61 1.17 11.36 2.95
C ALA A 61 1.21 9.92 3.50
N SER A 62 2.20 9.62 4.35
CA SER A 62 2.48 8.30 4.92
C SER A 62 2.42 7.20 3.86
N TRP A 63 3.28 7.30 2.86
CA TRP A 63 3.31 6.41 1.69
C TRP A 63 2.08 6.57 0.79
N TRP A 64 1.71 7.82 0.49
CA TRP A 64 0.58 8.17 -0.39
C TRP A 64 -0.78 7.60 0.05
N THR A 65 -0.93 7.26 1.33
CA THR A 65 -2.18 6.70 1.90
C THR A 65 -3.07 7.77 2.54
N GLN A 66 -2.48 8.85 3.05
CA GLN A 66 -3.23 9.91 3.70
C GLN A 66 -3.95 10.81 2.68
N GLY A 67 -5.21 11.12 2.98
CA GLY A 67 -6.02 12.02 2.15
C GLY A 67 -7.19 12.70 2.88
N LEU A 68 -7.57 12.24 4.09
CA LEU A 68 -8.61 12.84 4.93
C LEU A 68 -8.06 13.34 6.28
N GLY A 69 -6.74 13.50 6.36
CA GLY A 69 -6.00 13.82 7.56
C GLY A 69 -5.85 12.65 8.53
N HIS A 70 -4.76 12.67 9.28
CA HIS A 70 -4.49 11.80 10.42
C HIS A 70 -5.52 12.01 11.54
N GLY A 71 -5.84 10.94 12.27
CA GLY A 71 -6.69 11.03 13.46
C GLY A 71 -8.15 11.43 13.19
N ASN A 72 -8.66 11.23 11.96
CA ASN A 72 -10.02 11.63 11.58
C ASN A 72 -11.09 10.97 12.48
N PRO A 73 -11.81 11.74 13.33
CA PRO A 73 -12.69 11.17 14.35
C PRO A 73 -13.87 10.39 13.76
N ARG A 74 -14.35 10.78 12.57
CA ARG A 74 -15.44 10.07 11.89
C ARG A 74 -15.00 8.68 11.46
N LEU A 75 -13.78 8.54 10.93
CA LEU A 75 -13.22 7.24 10.54
C LEU A 75 -12.92 6.38 11.76
N THR A 76 -12.33 6.97 12.81
CA THR A 76 -12.03 6.26 14.06
C THR A 76 -13.28 5.68 14.71
N LEU A 77 -14.36 6.46 14.83
CA LEU A 77 -15.62 5.98 15.41
C LEU A 77 -16.28 4.90 14.54
N ALA A 78 -16.22 5.02 13.20
CA ALA A 78 -16.74 4.00 12.30
C ALA A 78 -15.97 2.68 12.42
N ALA A 79 -14.64 2.73 12.52
CA ALA A 79 -13.81 1.55 12.72
C ALA A 79 -14.05 0.90 14.08
N ALA A 80 -14.14 1.69 15.16
CA ALA A 80 -14.44 1.19 16.50
C ALA A 80 -15.81 0.48 16.57
N TYR A 81 -16.82 1.07 15.93
CA TYR A 81 -18.14 0.45 15.81
C TYR A 81 -18.09 -0.86 15.03
N ALA A 82 -17.44 -0.88 13.87
CA ALA A 82 -17.32 -2.10 13.06
C ALA A 82 -16.58 -3.21 13.81
N ALA A 83 -15.50 -2.88 14.51
CA ALA A 83 -14.75 -3.82 15.34
C ALA A 83 -15.60 -4.39 16.48
N GLY A 84 -16.35 -3.55 17.20
CA GLY A 84 -17.21 -3.99 18.29
C GLY A 84 -18.45 -4.78 17.85
N ARG A 85 -18.98 -4.50 16.65
CA ARG A 85 -20.18 -5.17 16.12
C ARG A 85 -19.87 -6.47 15.37
N TYR A 86 -18.81 -6.48 14.57
CA TYR A 86 -18.52 -7.57 13.64
C TYR A 86 -17.20 -8.29 13.93
N GLY A 87 -16.18 -7.58 14.42
CA GLY A 87 -14.82 -8.11 14.43
C GLY A 87 -14.38 -8.52 13.02
N HIS A 88 -13.89 -9.74 12.86
CA HIS A 88 -13.71 -10.38 11.55
C HIS A 88 -14.66 -11.58 11.43
N VAL A 89 -15.47 -11.59 10.37
CA VAL A 89 -16.38 -12.69 10.02
C VAL A 89 -16.03 -13.22 8.65
N MET A 90 -16.30 -14.51 8.43
CA MET A 90 -16.09 -15.17 7.15
C MET A 90 -16.84 -14.45 6.02
N PHE A 91 -16.20 -14.28 4.86
CA PHE A 91 -16.80 -13.64 3.68
C PHE A 91 -17.17 -14.63 2.57
N ALA A 92 -16.56 -15.82 2.55
CA ALA A 92 -16.92 -16.86 1.58
C ALA A 92 -18.39 -17.28 1.76
N GLU A 93 -19.20 -17.04 0.73
CA GLU A 93 -20.65 -17.30 0.72
C GLU A 93 -21.43 -16.60 1.85
N ALA A 94 -20.86 -15.55 2.42
CA ALA A 94 -21.44 -14.78 3.51
C ALA A 94 -21.39 -13.28 3.18
N ILE A 95 -22.28 -12.51 3.80
CA ILE A 95 -22.36 -11.07 3.57
C ILE A 95 -22.64 -10.31 4.86
N HIS A 96 -22.06 -9.13 4.96
CA HIS A 96 -22.33 -8.17 6.01
C HIS A 96 -22.49 -6.77 5.41
N GLU A 97 -23.28 -5.93 6.09
CA GLU A 97 -23.71 -4.62 5.62
C GLU A 97 -22.55 -3.72 5.12
N PRO A 98 -21.40 -3.58 5.84
CA PRO A 98 -20.31 -2.74 5.36
C PRO A 98 -19.71 -3.17 4.00
N ALA A 99 -19.61 -4.48 3.74
CA ALA A 99 -19.06 -4.97 2.49
C ALA A 99 -20.04 -4.72 1.33
N LEU A 100 -21.33 -5.02 1.52
CA LEU A 100 -22.34 -4.76 0.50
C LEU A 100 -22.41 -3.26 0.15
N ALA A 101 -22.48 -2.40 1.17
CA ALA A 101 -22.54 -0.95 0.98
C ALA A 101 -21.30 -0.40 0.27
N LEU A 102 -20.10 -0.94 0.56
CA LEU A 102 -18.88 -0.56 -0.14
C LEU A 102 -18.91 -1.02 -1.60
N ALA A 103 -19.37 -2.23 -1.90
CA ALA A 103 -19.46 -2.74 -3.26
C ALA A 103 -20.38 -1.85 -4.12
N GLU A 104 -21.58 -1.55 -3.62
CA GLU A 104 -22.55 -0.68 -4.29
C GLU A 104 -21.99 0.72 -4.49
N LYS A 105 -21.35 1.29 -3.46
CA LYS A 105 -20.74 2.61 -3.54
C LYS A 105 -19.62 2.68 -4.57
N LEU A 106 -18.76 1.66 -4.66
CA LEU A 106 -17.70 1.58 -5.67
C LEU A 106 -18.27 1.48 -7.08
N LEU A 107 -19.21 0.56 -7.31
CA LEU A 107 -19.79 0.33 -8.63
C LEU A 107 -20.56 1.56 -9.14
N HIS A 108 -21.38 2.17 -8.30
CA HIS A 108 -22.14 3.37 -8.67
C HIS A 108 -21.25 4.62 -8.74
N GLY A 109 -20.35 4.81 -7.78
CA GLY A 109 -19.51 6.01 -7.66
C GLY A 109 -18.47 6.15 -8.78
N MET A 110 -17.99 5.04 -9.34
CA MET A 110 -17.06 5.06 -10.48
C MET A 110 -17.72 5.47 -11.80
N GLY A 111 -19.06 5.40 -11.89
CA GLY A 111 -19.80 5.81 -13.09
C GLY A 111 -19.44 5.06 -14.38
N ASN A 112 -18.82 3.88 -14.28
CA ASN A 112 -18.38 3.09 -15.43
C ASN A 112 -19.24 1.83 -15.58
N PRO A 113 -20.14 1.74 -16.58
CA PRO A 113 -21.08 0.63 -16.72
C PRO A 113 -20.40 -0.72 -17.02
N ARG A 114 -19.11 -0.73 -17.35
CA ARG A 114 -18.33 -1.97 -17.54
C ARG A 114 -17.95 -2.63 -16.21
N LEU A 115 -17.96 -1.89 -15.11
CA LEU A 115 -17.67 -2.42 -13.77
C LEU A 115 -18.97 -2.94 -13.16
N THR A 116 -19.05 -4.24 -12.91
CA THR A 116 -20.31 -4.89 -12.44
C THR A 116 -20.14 -5.74 -11.18
N ARG A 117 -18.90 -5.98 -10.72
CA ARG A 117 -18.56 -6.81 -9.56
C ARG A 117 -17.34 -6.26 -8.83
N VAL A 118 -17.25 -6.53 -7.53
CA VAL A 118 -16.12 -6.20 -6.66
C VAL A 118 -15.55 -7.49 -6.09
N PHE A 119 -14.22 -7.62 -6.12
CA PHE A 119 -13.48 -8.66 -5.42
C PHE A 119 -12.58 -7.99 -4.38
N TYR A 120 -12.69 -8.39 -3.12
CA TYR A 120 -11.93 -7.78 -2.02
C TYR A 120 -10.61 -8.51 -1.78
N THR A 121 -9.55 -7.74 -1.53
CA THR A 121 -8.23 -8.19 -1.09
C THR A 121 -7.66 -7.17 -0.09
N ASP A 122 -6.50 -7.47 0.48
CA ASP A 122 -5.98 -6.70 1.62
C ASP A 122 -5.22 -5.42 1.22
N ASN A 123 -4.55 -5.41 0.06
CA ASN A 123 -3.70 -4.30 -0.36
C ASN A 123 -3.52 -4.22 -1.90
N GLY A 124 -2.73 -3.24 -2.35
CA GLY A 124 -2.45 -3.02 -3.76
C GLY A 124 -1.82 -4.23 -4.47
N SER A 125 -0.83 -4.90 -3.86
CA SER A 125 -0.16 -6.05 -4.48
C SER A 125 -1.11 -7.22 -4.67
N THR A 126 -1.87 -7.58 -3.62
CA THR A 126 -2.86 -8.68 -3.69
C THR A 126 -3.99 -8.37 -4.66
N GLY A 127 -4.42 -7.10 -4.75
CA GLY A 127 -5.40 -6.63 -5.73
C GLY A 127 -4.88 -6.78 -7.16
N CYS A 128 -3.63 -6.40 -7.42
CA CYS A 128 -3.00 -6.57 -8.73
C CYS A 128 -2.84 -8.04 -9.11
N GLU A 129 -2.46 -8.92 -8.18
CA GLU A 129 -2.41 -10.36 -8.49
C GLU A 129 -3.76 -10.95 -8.88
N VAL A 130 -4.84 -10.57 -8.16
CA VAL A 130 -6.19 -10.98 -8.53
C VAL A 130 -6.58 -10.46 -9.91
N ALA A 131 -6.29 -9.18 -10.19
CA ALA A 131 -6.57 -8.57 -11.48
C ALA A 131 -5.86 -9.31 -12.63
N VAL A 132 -4.58 -9.65 -12.46
CA VAL A 132 -3.79 -10.41 -13.45
C VAL A 132 -4.36 -11.82 -13.65
N LYS A 133 -4.71 -12.53 -12.56
CA LYS A 133 -5.36 -13.86 -12.65
C LYS A 133 -6.66 -13.80 -13.45
N MET A 134 -7.50 -12.80 -13.20
CA MET A 134 -8.76 -12.59 -13.91
C MET A 134 -8.54 -12.23 -15.39
N ALA A 135 -7.58 -11.34 -15.68
CA ALA A 135 -7.25 -10.91 -17.03
C ALA A 135 -6.72 -12.07 -17.90
N LEU A 136 -5.80 -12.88 -17.36
CA LEU A 136 -5.26 -14.05 -18.05
C LEU A 136 -6.35 -15.09 -18.35
N ARG A 137 -7.27 -15.32 -17.39
CA ARG A 137 -8.40 -16.23 -17.61
C ARG A 137 -9.34 -15.71 -18.70
N ALA A 138 -9.68 -14.44 -18.66
CA ALA A 138 -10.55 -13.81 -19.66
C ALA A 138 -9.91 -13.85 -21.06
N ALA A 139 -8.63 -13.53 -21.16
CA ALA A 139 -7.90 -13.54 -22.42
C ALA A 139 -7.78 -14.97 -22.99
N ARG A 140 -7.48 -15.97 -22.15
CA ARG A 140 -7.49 -17.38 -22.56
C ARG A 140 -8.85 -17.80 -23.13
N LEU A 141 -9.94 -17.46 -22.46
CA LEU A 141 -11.29 -17.80 -22.93
C LEU A 141 -11.63 -17.09 -24.25
N ARG A 142 -11.14 -15.87 -24.45
CA ARG A 142 -11.40 -15.07 -25.65
C ARG A 142 -10.59 -15.52 -26.86
N TYR A 143 -9.32 -15.85 -26.68
CA TYR A 143 -8.38 -16.13 -27.78
C TYR A 143 -8.09 -17.62 -27.97
N GLY A 144 -8.45 -18.48 -27.01
CA GLY A 144 -8.41 -19.93 -27.17
C GLY A 144 -7.04 -20.59 -27.02
N TRP A 145 -6.05 -19.92 -26.42
CA TRP A 145 -4.70 -20.47 -26.27
C TRP A 145 -4.63 -21.62 -25.24
N ALA A 146 -3.66 -22.52 -25.44
CA ALA A 146 -3.37 -23.63 -24.54
C ALA A 146 -2.78 -23.13 -23.22
N ALA A 147 -3.01 -23.88 -22.14
CA ALA A 147 -2.46 -23.53 -20.82
C ALA A 147 -0.93 -23.63 -20.76
N SER A 148 -0.31 -24.33 -21.72
CA SER A 148 1.14 -24.48 -21.87
C SER A 148 1.79 -23.32 -22.62
N GLU A 149 1.01 -22.45 -23.26
CA GLU A 149 1.58 -21.30 -23.98
C GLU A 149 2.10 -20.26 -22.99
N LYS A 150 3.30 -19.75 -23.26
CA LYS A 150 3.93 -18.71 -22.44
C LYS A 150 3.13 -17.42 -22.60
N MET A 151 2.66 -16.88 -21.48
CA MET A 151 1.97 -15.60 -21.43
C MET A 151 2.93 -14.50 -21.00
N GLU A 152 2.81 -13.35 -21.64
CA GLU A 152 3.59 -12.15 -21.33
C GLU A 152 2.64 -10.98 -21.07
N ILE A 153 2.97 -10.18 -20.07
CA ILE A 153 2.32 -8.93 -19.72
C ILE A 153 2.92 -7.80 -20.55
N LEU A 154 2.08 -6.91 -21.06
CA LEU A 154 2.55 -5.66 -21.65
C LEU A 154 2.50 -4.57 -20.58
N GLY A 155 3.64 -3.95 -20.30
CA GLY A 155 3.80 -2.91 -19.29
C GLY A 155 4.54 -1.69 -19.79
N LEU A 156 4.65 -0.67 -18.95
CA LEU A 156 5.49 0.50 -19.18
C LEU A 156 6.72 0.43 -18.28
N LYS A 157 7.87 0.85 -18.79
CA LYS A 157 9.07 1.02 -17.97
C LYS A 157 8.82 2.06 -16.87
N GLY A 158 9.33 1.80 -15.68
CA GLY A 158 9.16 2.60 -14.46
C GLY A 158 7.82 2.38 -13.74
N SER A 159 6.93 1.53 -14.26
CA SER A 159 5.67 1.21 -13.57
C SER A 159 5.89 0.37 -12.31
N TYR A 160 5.02 0.55 -11.32
CA TYR A 160 5.04 -0.16 -10.05
C TYR A 160 3.68 -0.78 -9.75
N HIS A 161 3.67 -2.06 -9.38
CA HIS A 161 2.45 -2.84 -9.15
C HIS A 161 2.42 -3.57 -7.80
N GLY A 162 3.41 -3.34 -6.93
CA GLY A 162 3.52 -4.00 -5.63
C GLY A 162 4.62 -5.06 -5.57
N ASP A 163 4.87 -5.55 -4.35
CA ASP A 163 6.05 -6.36 -4.03
C ASP A 163 5.74 -7.86 -3.77
N THR A 164 4.53 -8.33 -4.05
CA THR A 164 4.30 -9.78 -4.06
C THR A 164 4.84 -10.37 -5.37
N ILE A 165 5.20 -11.66 -5.37
CA ILE A 165 5.94 -12.24 -6.49
C ILE A 165 5.18 -12.12 -7.82
N GLY A 166 3.85 -12.26 -7.83
CA GLY A 166 3.05 -12.13 -9.04
C GLY A 166 3.05 -10.71 -9.61
N THR A 167 3.11 -9.68 -8.76
CA THR A 167 3.17 -8.28 -9.20
C THR A 167 4.58 -7.87 -9.61
N MET A 168 5.59 -8.40 -8.93
CA MET A 168 6.99 -8.24 -9.34
C MET A 168 7.21 -8.82 -10.74
N ASP A 169 6.72 -10.03 -11.01
CA ASP A 169 6.80 -10.67 -12.33
C ASP A 169 6.10 -9.85 -13.44
N CYS A 170 5.16 -8.97 -13.10
CA CYS A 170 4.48 -8.06 -14.03
C CYS A 170 5.22 -6.73 -14.26
N SER A 171 6.36 -6.51 -13.60
CA SER A 171 7.14 -5.26 -13.64
C SER A 171 8.50 -5.49 -14.29
N GLU A 172 9.13 -4.44 -14.83
CA GLU A 172 10.46 -4.58 -15.43
C GLU A 172 11.54 -4.86 -14.38
N PRO A 173 12.70 -5.43 -14.76
CA PRO A 173 13.83 -5.55 -13.86
C PRO A 173 14.18 -4.22 -13.21
N SER A 174 14.23 -4.20 -11.87
CA SER A 174 14.52 -3.03 -11.06
C SER A 174 15.13 -3.41 -9.71
N VAL A 175 15.54 -2.40 -8.94
CA VAL A 175 16.08 -2.58 -7.58
C VAL A 175 15.13 -3.30 -6.61
N PHE A 176 13.83 -3.35 -6.93
CA PHE A 176 12.80 -3.98 -6.11
C PHE A 176 12.69 -5.49 -6.33
N ASN A 177 13.04 -6.00 -7.51
CA ASN A 177 12.77 -7.39 -7.91
C ASN A 177 14.00 -8.19 -8.37
N GLU A 178 15.05 -7.55 -8.91
CA GLU A 178 16.23 -8.24 -9.46
C GLU A 178 17.00 -9.07 -8.43
N LYS A 179 16.88 -8.72 -7.15
CA LYS A 179 17.53 -9.43 -6.05
C LYS A 179 16.68 -10.52 -5.42
N VAL A 180 15.47 -10.75 -5.95
CA VAL A 180 14.57 -11.79 -5.48
C VAL A 180 14.81 -13.04 -6.33
N GLU A 181 15.27 -14.13 -5.72
CA GLU A 181 15.85 -15.29 -6.43
C GLU A 181 14.87 -15.98 -7.39
N TRP A 182 13.57 -15.88 -7.13
CA TRP A 182 12.51 -16.45 -7.95
C TRP A 182 11.77 -15.43 -8.84
N TYR A 183 12.22 -14.17 -8.89
CA TYR A 183 11.66 -13.18 -9.80
C TYR A 183 11.86 -13.62 -11.25
N GLN A 184 10.78 -13.57 -12.02
CA GLN A 184 10.80 -13.84 -13.44
C GLN A 184 9.97 -12.76 -14.14
N GLY A 185 10.65 -11.78 -14.74
CA GLY A 185 9.98 -10.78 -15.57
C GLY A 185 9.20 -11.46 -16.69
N LYS A 186 7.87 -11.50 -16.55
CA LYS A 186 6.92 -12.16 -17.46
C LYS A 186 6.25 -11.13 -18.34
N GLY A 187 7.03 -10.34 -19.06
CA GLY A 187 6.46 -9.28 -19.87
C GLY A 187 7.40 -8.65 -20.87
N PHE A 188 6.83 -7.70 -21.60
CA PHE A 188 7.51 -6.75 -22.45
C PHE A 188 7.15 -5.34 -21.98
N TRP A 189 8.17 -4.49 -21.79
CA TRP A 189 8.00 -3.15 -21.22
C TRP A 189 8.35 -2.08 -22.23
N PHE A 190 7.35 -1.27 -22.59
CA PHE A 190 7.50 -0.14 -23.48
C PHE A 190 8.05 1.08 -22.75
N ASP A 191 8.85 1.87 -23.44
CA ASP A 191 9.13 3.23 -23.00
C ASP A 191 7.84 4.05 -22.98
N TYR A 192 7.70 4.94 -22.01
CA TYR A 192 6.60 5.90 -21.96
C TYR A 192 6.90 7.11 -22.87
N PRO A 193 5.89 7.79 -23.41
CA PRO A 193 6.11 9.01 -24.18
C PRO A 193 6.83 10.08 -23.36
N SER A 194 7.95 10.59 -23.86
CA SER A 194 8.71 11.71 -23.30
C SER A 194 8.27 13.06 -23.83
#